data_AF-A0A7J4LAR3-F1
#
_entry.id   AF-A0A7J4LAR3-F1
#
_cell.length_a   1.000
_cell.length_b   1.000
_cell.length_c   1.000
_cell.angle_alpha   90.00
_cell.angle_beta   90.00
_cell.angle_gamma   90.00
#
_symmetry.space_group_name_H-M   'P 1'
#
loop_
_entity.id
_entity.type
_entity.pdbx_description
1 polymer ?
#
loop_
_entity_poly.entity_id
_entity_poly.type
_entity_poly.pdbx_seq_one_letter_code
_entity_poly.pdbx_strand_id
1 'polypeptide(L)'
;TPIIEHKKLIEDRAGIKGGVYKLNPKVDDIVDKYSAEGPDNVKLLVMGAIKKGGTGCYCPEASFLRALIRHTVTKRDEIIVMDMEAGIEHLGRGIADSVDAMIVVVEPGKRAIETAERVKQLANDIGIKNVFAVGNKVSSKDEEEFIQKSLSEFGISLLGVIPFDLGLIKSDREEIPILDLDPDSEVIKSIKSIKERLIVENRGN
;
A
#
# COMPACT_ATOMS: atom_id res chain seq x y z
N THR A 1 -10.04 -3.66 -15.74
CA THR A 1 -10.95 -2.56 -15.35
C THR A 1 -10.93 -2.42 -13.86
N PRO A 2 -10.82 -1.21 -13.30
CA PRO A 2 -10.87 -1.01 -11.86
C PRO A 2 -12.17 -1.53 -11.24
N ILE A 3 -12.10 -2.24 -10.10
CA ILE A 3 -13.28 -2.87 -9.48
C ILE A 3 -14.36 -1.83 -9.12
N ILE A 4 -13.94 -0.61 -8.76
CA ILE A 4 -14.85 0.49 -8.39
C ILE A 4 -15.70 0.98 -9.56
N GLU A 5 -15.30 0.70 -10.81
CA GLU A 5 -16.05 1.09 -12.00
C GLU A 5 -17.17 0.09 -12.35
N HIS A 6 -17.20 -1.07 -11.72
CA HIS A 6 -18.28 -2.06 -11.88
C HIS A 6 -19.53 -1.65 -11.10
N LYS A 7 -20.15 -0.52 -11.48
CA LYS A 7 -21.29 0.09 -10.75
C LYS A 7 -22.42 -0.88 -10.46
N LYS A 8 -22.84 -1.67 -11.45
CA LYS A 8 -23.92 -2.66 -11.29
C LYS A 8 -23.58 -3.73 -10.24
N LEU A 9 -22.33 -4.21 -10.23
CA LEU A 9 -21.85 -5.17 -9.22
C LEU A 9 -21.91 -4.57 -7.82
N ILE A 10 -21.47 -3.33 -7.67
CA ILE A 10 -21.47 -2.62 -6.39
C ILE A 10 -22.90 -2.34 -5.94
N GLU A 11 -23.77 -1.89 -6.83
CA GLU A 11 -25.20 -1.69 -6.55
C GLU A 11 -25.89 -2.99 -6.12
N ASP A 12 -25.63 -4.10 -6.82
CA ASP A 12 -26.22 -5.40 -6.50
C ASP A 12 -25.80 -5.92 -5.12
N ARG A 13 -24.58 -5.58 -4.68
CA ARG A 13 -23.99 -6.14 -3.46
C ARG A 13 -24.02 -5.22 -2.25
N ALA A 14 -23.77 -3.94 -2.47
CA ALA A 14 -23.62 -2.89 -1.47
C ALA A 14 -24.66 -1.75 -1.64
N GLY A 15 -25.38 -1.72 -2.76
CA GLY A 15 -26.39 -0.71 -3.05
C GLY A 15 -27.64 -0.81 -2.18
N ILE A 16 -28.50 0.19 -2.34
CA ILE A 16 -29.69 0.39 -1.52
C ILE A 16 -30.85 -0.46 -2.06
N LYS A 17 -31.30 -1.46 -1.31
CA LYS A 17 -32.63 -2.07 -1.51
C LYS A 17 -33.54 -1.62 -0.37
N GLY A 18 -34.58 -0.84 -0.69
CA GLY A 18 -35.59 -0.42 0.29
C GLY A 18 -35.13 0.63 1.32
N GLY A 19 -34.13 1.46 1.00
CA GLY A 19 -33.65 2.54 1.89
C GLY A 19 -32.60 2.12 2.93
N VAL A 20 -32.18 0.85 2.93
CA VAL A 20 -31.16 0.32 3.87
C VAL A 20 -29.87 -0.03 3.12
N TYR A 21 -28.75 0.53 3.60
CA TYR A 21 -27.41 0.26 3.07
C TYR A 21 -26.83 -1.01 3.69
N LYS A 22 -26.17 -1.85 2.88
CA LYS A 22 -25.51 -3.06 3.37
C LYS A 22 -24.07 -2.74 3.75
N LEU A 23 -23.81 -2.65 5.06
CA LEU A 23 -22.47 -2.32 5.60
C LEU A 23 -21.41 -3.39 5.36
N ASN A 24 -21.83 -4.65 5.16
CA ASN A 24 -20.97 -5.80 4.89
C ASN A 24 -21.48 -6.55 3.65
N PRO A 25 -21.21 -6.03 2.43
CA PRO A 25 -21.52 -6.74 1.19
C PRO A 25 -20.75 -8.06 1.09
N LYS A 26 -21.31 -9.02 0.33
CA LYS A 26 -20.63 -10.28 0.03
C LYS A 26 -19.57 -10.04 -1.04
N VAL A 27 -18.33 -10.46 -0.83
CA VAL A 27 -17.17 -10.13 -1.66
C VAL A 27 -16.21 -11.30 -1.86
N ASP A 28 -16.65 -12.50 -1.50
CA ASP A 28 -15.85 -13.72 -1.43
C ASP A 28 -15.32 -14.20 -2.78
N ASP A 29 -16.02 -13.92 -3.87
CA ASP A 29 -15.64 -14.28 -5.24
C ASP A 29 -14.93 -13.16 -6.02
N ILE A 30 -14.76 -11.98 -5.42
CA ILE A 30 -14.29 -10.79 -6.15
C ILE A 30 -12.84 -10.93 -6.59
N VAL A 31 -11.97 -11.36 -5.67
CA VAL A 31 -10.54 -11.55 -5.98
C VAL A 31 -10.40 -12.54 -7.12
N ASP A 32 -11.01 -13.73 -7.02
CA ASP A 32 -10.85 -14.78 -8.03
C ASP A 32 -11.43 -14.44 -9.40
N LYS A 33 -12.49 -13.62 -9.48
CA LYS A 33 -13.14 -13.28 -10.75
C LYS A 33 -12.55 -12.07 -11.46
N TYR A 34 -11.98 -11.13 -10.70
CA TYR A 34 -11.61 -9.82 -11.22
C TYR A 34 -10.11 -9.50 -11.10
N SER A 35 -9.32 -10.35 -10.44
CA SER A 35 -7.86 -10.22 -10.47
C SER A 35 -7.26 -10.79 -11.75
N ALA A 36 -6.14 -10.21 -12.20
CA ALA A 36 -5.24 -10.86 -13.13
C ALA A 36 -4.28 -11.78 -12.35
N GLU A 37 -4.02 -12.97 -12.88
CA GLU A 37 -2.99 -13.86 -12.34
C GLU A 37 -1.60 -13.39 -12.79
N GLY A 38 -0.71 -13.21 -11.82
CA GLY A 38 0.71 -12.95 -12.03
C GLY A 38 1.56 -14.18 -11.69
N PRO A 39 2.89 -14.07 -11.86
CA PRO A 39 3.83 -15.09 -11.43
C PRO A 39 3.76 -15.32 -9.91
N ASP A 40 4.29 -16.46 -9.45
CA ASP A 40 4.43 -16.81 -8.03
C ASP A 40 3.13 -16.73 -7.20
N ASN A 41 1.99 -17.05 -7.83
CA ASN A 41 0.65 -16.98 -7.24
C ASN A 41 0.24 -15.56 -6.77
N VAL A 42 0.86 -14.51 -7.32
CA VAL A 42 0.44 -13.13 -7.08
C VAL A 42 -0.82 -12.85 -7.87
N LYS A 43 -1.81 -12.21 -7.24
CA LYS A 43 -3.03 -11.73 -7.89
C LYS A 43 -3.03 -10.21 -7.92
N LEU A 44 -3.15 -9.62 -9.11
CA LEU A 44 -3.25 -8.18 -9.29
C LEU A 44 -4.72 -7.78 -9.42
N LEU A 45 -5.21 -6.95 -8.50
CA LEU A 45 -6.53 -6.34 -8.57
C LEU A 45 -6.40 -4.82 -8.61
N VAL A 46 -6.90 -4.21 -9.68
CA VAL A 46 -6.96 -2.75 -9.76
C VAL A 46 -8.20 -2.27 -9.01
N MET A 47 -8.02 -1.55 -7.90
CA MET A 47 -9.14 -1.02 -7.11
C MET A 47 -9.83 0.16 -7.82
N GLY A 48 -9.03 1.13 -8.29
CA GLY A 48 -9.51 2.41 -8.78
C GLY A 48 -9.65 3.45 -7.66
N ALA A 49 -9.61 4.73 -8.03
CA ALA A 49 -9.71 5.83 -7.08
C ALA A 49 -11.16 6.14 -6.71
N ILE A 50 -11.44 6.28 -5.41
CA ILE A 50 -12.71 6.87 -4.95
C ILE A 50 -12.63 8.37 -5.26
N LYS A 51 -13.35 8.82 -6.29
CA LYS A 51 -13.40 10.23 -6.68
C LYS A 51 -14.06 11.06 -5.57
N LYS A 52 -13.30 11.97 -4.95
CA LYS A 52 -13.86 13.01 -4.07
C LYS A 52 -14.35 14.17 -4.94
N GLY A 53 -15.64 14.18 -5.29
CA GLY A 53 -16.28 15.32 -5.95
C GLY A 53 -17.64 15.00 -6.56
N GLY A 54 -18.68 15.75 -6.21
CA GLY A 54 -20.02 15.66 -6.78
C GLY A 54 -21.06 14.97 -5.89
N THR A 55 -22.33 15.34 -6.09
CA THR A 55 -23.55 15.03 -5.33
C THR A 55 -23.94 13.54 -5.35
N GLY A 56 -23.11 12.68 -4.77
CA GLY A 56 -23.36 11.24 -4.62
C GLY A 56 -22.97 10.74 -3.23
N CYS A 57 -23.78 9.84 -2.68
CA CYS A 57 -23.45 9.14 -1.44
C CYS A 57 -22.51 7.97 -1.78
N TYR A 58 -21.19 8.17 -1.72
CA TYR A 58 -20.15 7.17 -2.03
C TYR A 58 -19.99 6.05 -0.97
N CYS A 59 -21.00 5.88 -0.12
CA CYS A 59 -21.04 4.85 0.91
C CYS A 59 -21.00 3.41 0.36
N PRO A 60 -21.65 3.07 -0.77
CA PRO A 60 -21.61 1.71 -1.33
C PRO A 60 -20.22 1.29 -1.79
N GLU A 61 -19.50 2.16 -2.50
CA GLU A 61 -18.14 1.93 -2.98
C GLU A 61 -17.16 1.73 -1.81
N ALA A 62 -17.19 2.63 -0.84
CA ALA A 62 -16.36 2.54 0.35
C ALA A 62 -16.68 1.30 1.19
N SER A 63 -17.96 0.96 1.36
CA SER A 63 -18.39 -0.25 2.07
C SER A 63 -17.97 -1.53 1.34
N PHE A 64 -18.05 -1.53 0.02
CA PHE A 64 -17.61 -2.64 -0.83
C PHE A 64 -16.09 -2.86 -0.73
N LEU A 65 -15.28 -1.82 -0.90
CA LEU A 65 -13.82 -1.93 -0.80
C LEU A 65 -13.37 -2.34 0.61
N ARG A 66 -14.01 -1.78 1.65
CA ARG A 66 -13.76 -2.17 3.03
C ARG A 66 -14.05 -3.65 3.27
N ALA A 67 -15.21 -4.13 2.81
CA ALA A 67 -15.57 -5.54 2.94
C ALA A 67 -14.59 -6.43 2.19
N LEU A 68 -14.15 -6.02 0.99
CA LEU A 68 -13.20 -6.76 0.17
C LEU A 68 -11.86 -6.93 0.88
N ILE A 69 -11.23 -5.83 1.31
CA ILE A 69 -9.95 -5.85 2.02
C ILE A 69 -10.06 -6.72 3.28
N ARG A 70 -11.09 -6.48 4.10
CA ARG A 70 -11.32 -7.26 5.32
C ARG A 70 -11.53 -8.74 5.03
N HIS A 71 -12.30 -9.09 4.01
CA HIS A 71 -12.54 -10.49 3.65
C HIS A 71 -11.24 -11.17 3.22
N THR A 72 -10.44 -10.53 2.37
CA THR A 72 -9.18 -11.08 1.89
C THR A 72 -8.20 -11.34 3.05
N VAL A 73 -7.99 -10.37 3.95
CA VAL A 73 -7.11 -10.57 5.11
C VAL A 73 -7.66 -11.62 6.08
N THR A 74 -8.94 -11.53 6.47
CA THR A 74 -9.46 -12.35 7.59
C THR A 74 -9.99 -13.72 7.21
N LYS A 75 -10.37 -13.95 5.96
CA LYS A 75 -10.99 -15.21 5.50
C LYS A 75 -10.12 -16.01 4.56
N ARG A 76 -9.20 -15.35 3.84
CA ARG A 76 -8.27 -16.03 2.93
C ARG A 76 -6.89 -16.23 3.50
N ASP A 77 -6.56 -15.56 4.62
CA ASP A 77 -5.21 -15.58 5.23
C ASP A 77 -4.13 -15.15 4.20
N GLU A 78 -4.50 -14.18 3.35
CA GLU A 78 -3.67 -13.63 2.27
C GLU A 78 -3.04 -12.29 2.68
N ILE A 79 -1.84 -12.01 2.17
CA ILE A 79 -1.17 -10.71 2.32
C ILE A 79 -1.66 -9.77 1.21
N ILE A 80 -2.01 -8.53 1.57
CA ILE A 80 -2.37 -7.49 0.61
C ILE A 80 -1.29 -6.42 0.62
N VAL A 81 -0.75 -6.12 -0.57
CA VAL A 81 0.08 -4.94 -0.81
C VAL A 81 -0.74 -3.96 -1.63
N MET A 82 -0.98 -2.77 -1.08
CA MET A 82 -1.67 -1.68 -1.78
C MET A 82 -0.64 -0.65 -2.22
N ASP A 83 -0.40 -0.58 -3.52
CA ASP A 83 0.41 0.48 -4.11
C ASP A 83 -0.41 1.76 -4.22
N MET A 84 0.10 2.84 -3.66
CA MET A 84 -0.61 4.10 -3.51
C MET A 84 0.34 5.28 -3.73
N GLU A 85 -0.20 6.36 -4.30
CA GLU A 85 0.47 7.65 -4.30
C GLU A 85 0.62 8.19 -2.86
N ALA A 86 1.49 9.19 -2.66
CA ALA A 86 1.67 9.82 -1.35
C ALA A 86 0.37 10.46 -0.79
N GLY A 87 -0.62 10.72 -1.65
CA GLY A 87 -1.96 11.13 -1.24
C GLY A 87 -2.79 9.95 -0.73
N ILE A 88 -2.94 9.85 0.58
CA ILE A 88 -3.77 8.82 1.23
C ILE A 88 -5.17 9.32 1.58
N GLU A 89 -5.58 10.50 1.13
CA GLU A 89 -6.91 11.06 1.36
C GLU A 89 -8.05 10.20 0.78
N HIS A 90 -7.75 9.30 -0.15
CA HIS A 90 -8.70 8.35 -0.71
C HIS A 90 -8.92 7.13 0.21
N LEU A 91 -8.06 6.91 1.21
CA LEU A 91 -8.29 5.95 2.29
C LEU A 91 -9.26 6.55 3.30
N GLY A 92 -10.50 6.07 3.29
CA GLY A 92 -11.42 6.33 4.39
C GLY A 92 -11.00 5.61 5.66
N ARG A 93 -11.36 6.15 6.83
CA ARG A 93 -11.16 5.53 8.16
C ARG A 93 -11.53 4.04 8.20
N GLY A 94 -12.62 3.66 7.52
CA GLY A 94 -13.07 2.27 7.49
C GLY A 94 -12.10 1.29 6.83
N ILE A 95 -11.25 1.75 5.90
CA ILE A 95 -10.19 0.93 5.27
C ILE A 95 -8.93 0.97 6.14
N ALA A 96 -8.59 2.14 6.68
CA ALA A 96 -7.44 2.33 7.57
C ALA A 96 -7.44 1.38 8.77
N ASP A 97 -8.62 1.07 9.34
CA ASP A 97 -8.77 0.09 10.43
C ASP A 97 -8.26 -1.32 10.09
N SER A 98 -8.13 -1.65 8.80
CA SER A 98 -7.66 -2.97 8.31
C SER A 98 -6.21 -2.93 7.82
N VAL A 99 -5.50 -1.81 8.00
CA VAL A 99 -4.10 -1.65 7.58
C VAL A 99 -3.20 -1.91 8.78
N ASP A 100 -2.38 -2.96 8.69
CA ASP A 100 -1.42 -3.30 9.75
C ASP A 100 -0.21 -2.36 9.75
N ALA A 101 0.29 -2.00 8.56
CA ALA A 101 1.45 -1.13 8.39
C ALA A 101 1.32 -0.27 7.13
N MET A 102 1.78 0.97 7.24
CA MET A 102 2.00 1.86 6.10
C MET A 102 3.50 2.10 5.93
N ILE A 103 4.01 1.95 4.71
CA ILE A 103 5.43 2.14 4.39
C ILE A 103 5.54 3.33 3.45
N VAL A 104 6.29 4.35 3.86
CA VAL A 104 6.57 5.52 3.05
C VAL A 104 7.94 5.37 2.40
N VAL A 105 7.99 5.39 1.07
CA VAL A 105 9.25 5.34 0.34
C VAL A 105 9.80 6.75 0.17
N VAL A 106 11.04 7.00 0.61
CA VAL A 106 11.68 8.32 0.58
C VAL A 106 13.03 8.27 -0.11
N GLU A 107 13.34 9.29 -0.92
CA GLU A 107 14.68 9.52 -1.47
C GLU A 107 15.50 10.43 -0.55
N PRO A 108 16.84 10.49 -0.65
CA PRO A 108 17.71 11.34 0.16
C PRO A 108 17.56 12.84 -0.18
N GLY A 109 16.40 13.41 0.10
CA GLY A 109 16.11 14.81 -0.14
C GLY A 109 15.05 15.35 0.80
N LYS A 110 15.21 16.62 1.24
CA LYS A 110 14.33 17.26 2.22
C LYS A 110 12.85 17.21 1.85
N ARG A 111 12.52 17.39 0.56
CA ARG A 111 11.13 17.31 0.07
C ARG A 111 10.50 15.94 0.27
N ALA A 112 11.27 14.86 0.13
CA ALA A 112 10.78 13.50 0.37
C ALA A 112 10.50 13.28 1.87
N ILE A 113 11.38 13.81 2.74
CA ILE A 113 11.16 13.79 4.19
C ILE A 113 9.91 14.58 4.60
N GLU A 114 9.74 15.81 4.11
CA GLU A 114 8.55 16.64 4.37
C GLU A 114 7.26 15.92 3.90
N THR A 115 7.36 15.19 2.78
CA THR A 115 6.24 14.38 2.29
C THR A 115 5.94 13.23 3.25
N ALA A 116 6.96 12.53 3.76
CA ALA A 116 6.78 11.46 4.73
C ALA A 116 6.18 11.94 6.05
N GLU A 117 6.57 13.12 6.54
CA GLU A 117 5.93 13.76 7.69
C GLU A 117 4.43 13.98 7.41
N ARG A 118 4.09 14.57 6.27
CA ARG A 118 2.69 14.83 5.91
C ARG A 118 1.88 13.54 5.78
N VAL A 119 2.46 12.49 5.20
CA VAL A 119 1.83 11.17 5.12
C VAL A 119 1.61 10.58 6.51
N LYS A 120 2.59 10.69 7.42
CA LYS A 120 2.45 10.24 8.81
C LYS A 120 1.29 10.96 9.52
N GLN A 121 1.16 12.26 9.34
CA GLN A 121 0.05 13.05 9.91
C GLN A 121 -1.30 12.56 9.37
N LEU A 122 -1.44 12.44 8.05
CA LEU A 122 -2.66 11.94 7.42
C LEU A 122 -3.01 10.51 7.85
N ALA A 123 -1.99 9.66 8.01
CA ALA A 123 -2.14 8.27 8.42
C ALA A 123 -2.69 8.19 9.85
N ASN A 124 -2.15 9.01 10.76
CA ASN A 124 -2.64 9.12 12.13
C ASN A 124 -4.11 9.61 12.17
N ASP A 125 -4.48 10.60 11.33
CA ASP A 125 -5.84 11.16 11.27
C ASP A 125 -6.91 10.14 10.84
N ILE A 126 -6.51 9.15 10.04
CA ILE A 126 -7.38 8.06 9.60
C ILE A 126 -7.26 6.79 10.46
N GLY A 127 -6.37 6.78 11.46
CA GLY A 127 -6.27 5.71 12.46
C GLY A 127 -5.20 4.65 12.18
N ILE A 128 -4.32 4.86 11.19
CA ILE A 128 -3.18 3.96 10.94
C ILE A 128 -2.10 4.24 11.98
N LYS A 129 -1.79 3.22 12.78
CA LYS A 129 -0.84 3.35 13.91
C LYS A 129 0.61 3.19 13.47
N ASN A 130 0.86 2.12 12.72
CA ASN A 130 2.21 1.73 12.32
C ASN A 130 2.55 2.37 10.98
N VAL A 131 3.45 3.35 11.03
CA VAL A 131 3.97 4.02 9.83
C VAL A 131 5.48 3.94 9.88
N PHE A 132 6.03 3.35 8.83
CA PHE A 132 7.45 3.10 8.65
C PHE A 132 7.93 3.82 7.40
N ALA A 133 9.25 3.88 7.22
CA ALA A 133 9.86 4.38 5.99
C ALA A 133 10.88 3.40 5.42
N VAL A 134 11.09 3.51 4.12
CA VAL A 134 12.18 2.87 3.37
C VAL A 134 12.91 3.96 2.59
N GLY A 135 14.22 4.08 2.80
CA GLY A 135 15.06 4.95 1.98
C GLY A 135 15.30 4.29 0.62
N ASN A 136 15.11 5.01 -0.48
CA ASN A 136 15.30 4.51 -1.83
C ASN A 136 16.34 5.34 -2.58
N LYS A 137 17.01 4.72 -3.56
CA LYS A 137 18.08 5.34 -4.36
C LYS A 137 19.21 5.93 -3.52
N VAL A 138 19.54 5.30 -2.41
CA VAL A 138 20.60 5.77 -1.51
C VAL A 138 21.95 5.40 -2.10
N SER A 139 22.83 6.39 -2.26
CA SER A 139 24.12 6.26 -2.95
C SER A 139 25.32 6.37 -2.00
N SER A 140 25.10 6.77 -0.74
CA SER A 140 26.18 6.93 0.24
C SER A 140 25.68 6.74 1.68
N LYS A 141 26.62 6.52 2.60
CA LYS A 141 26.33 6.47 4.05
C LYS A 141 25.82 7.80 4.59
N ASP A 142 26.36 8.92 4.08
CA ASP A 142 25.91 10.26 4.50
C ASP A 142 24.43 10.49 4.15
N GLU A 143 23.95 9.96 3.02
CA GLU A 143 22.54 9.99 2.63
C GLU A 143 21.66 9.10 3.52
N GLU A 144 22.13 7.91 3.87
CA GLU A 144 21.45 7.02 4.83
C GLU A 144 21.32 7.69 6.21
N GLU A 145 22.42 8.25 6.72
CA GLU A 145 22.45 8.98 7.99
C GLU A 145 21.51 10.20 7.98
N PHE A 146 21.49 10.93 6.86
CA PHE A 146 20.56 12.05 6.66
C PHE A 146 19.10 11.58 6.76
N ILE A 147 18.71 10.54 6.02
CA ILE A 147 17.33 10.02 6.04
C ILE A 147 16.98 9.52 7.45
N GLN A 148 17.85 8.73 8.07
CA GLN A 148 17.62 8.16 9.40
C GLN A 148 17.42 9.25 10.46
N LYS A 149 18.28 10.29 10.45
CA LYS A 149 18.16 11.41 11.38
C LYS A 149 16.89 12.20 11.13
N SER A 150 16.63 12.59 9.89
CA SER A 150 15.47 13.41 9.55
C SER A 150 14.13 12.71 9.83
N LEU A 151 14.01 11.41 9.57
CA LEU A 151 12.79 10.66 9.90
C LEU A 151 12.59 10.47 11.41
N SER A 152 13.68 10.30 12.16
CA SER A 152 13.61 10.14 13.62
C SER A 152 13.06 11.37 14.33
N GLU A 153 13.28 12.57 13.78
CA GLU A 153 12.70 13.83 14.28
C GLU A 153 11.16 13.82 14.24
N PHE A 154 10.57 13.05 13.33
CA PHE A 154 9.11 12.88 13.18
C PHE A 154 8.58 11.57 13.77
N GLY A 155 9.43 10.79 14.45
CA GLY A 155 9.05 9.50 15.03
C GLY A 155 8.71 8.43 13.99
N ILE A 156 9.27 8.51 12.78
CA ILE A 156 9.09 7.52 11.72
C ILE A 156 10.28 6.55 11.75
N SER A 157 10.01 5.26 11.97
CA SER A 157 11.05 4.22 11.97
C SER A 157 11.50 3.89 10.55
N LEU A 158 12.80 3.99 10.28
CA LEU A 158 13.42 3.59 9.01
C LEU A 158 13.71 2.08 9.05
N LEU A 159 13.05 1.31 8.19
CA LEU A 159 13.23 -0.15 8.10
C LEU A 159 14.56 -0.53 7.43
N GLY A 160 15.05 0.33 6.54
CA GLY A 160 16.30 0.13 5.83
C GLY A 160 16.35 0.98 4.57
N VAL A 161 17.42 0.79 3.80
CA VAL A 161 17.66 1.51 2.55
C VAL A 161 17.85 0.56 1.38
N ILE A 162 17.32 0.97 0.22
CA ILE A 162 17.55 0.36 -1.08
C ILE A 162 18.60 1.23 -1.79
N PRO A 163 19.74 0.65 -2.20
CA PRO A 163 20.79 1.41 -2.84
C PRO A 163 20.36 1.90 -4.22
N PHE A 164 20.97 2.99 -4.70
CA PHE A 164 20.93 3.33 -6.11
C PHE A 164 21.67 2.26 -6.91
N ASP A 165 20.97 1.61 -7.85
CA ASP A 165 21.49 0.47 -8.58
C ASP A 165 21.15 0.58 -10.08
N LEU A 166 22.18 0.52 -10.93
CA LEU A 166 22.02 0.59 -12.39
C LEU A 166 21.39 -0.69 -12.97
N GLY A 167 21.52 -1.83 -12.28
CA GLY A 167 20.87 -3.09 -12.63
C GLY A 167 19.35 -2.98 -12.54
N LEU A 168 18.82 -2.23 -11.56
CA LEU A 168 17.39 -1.94 -11.46
C LEU A 168 16.87 -1.14 -12.67
N ILE A 169 17.64 -0.14 -13.13
CA ILE A 169 17.31 0.64 -14.35
C ILE A 169 17.34 -0.25 -15.59
N LYS A 170 18.32 -1.15 -15.67
CA LYS A 170 18.42 -2.12 -16.77
C LYS A 170 17.23 -3.09 -16.77
N SER A 171 16.88 -3.61 -15.59
CA SER A 171 15.74 -4.51 -15.36
C SER A 171 14.42 -3.89 -15.85
N ASP A 172 14.17 -2.62 -15.50
CA ASP A 172 12.99 -1.88 -15.97
C ASP A 172 12.97 -1.75 -17.51
N ARG A 173 14.10 -1.38 -18.11
CA ARG A 173 14.23 -1.25 -19.58
C ARG A 173 14.04 -2.57 -20.33
N GLU A 174 14.39 -3.68 -19.70
CA GLU A 174 14.26 -5.02 -20.28
C GLU A 174 12.92 -5.67 -19.94
N GLU A 175 12.07 -5.01 -19.15
CA GLU A 175 10.78 -5.53 -18.65
C GLU A 175 10.93 -6.88 -17.90
N ILE A 176 12.11 -7.13 -17.29
CA ILE A 176 12.41 -8.33 -16.51
C ILE A 176 12.51 -7.92 -15.05
N PRO A 177 11.77 -8.55 -14.12
CA PRO A 177 11.90 -8.26 -12.69
C PRO A 177 13.34 -8.40 -12.20
N ILE A 178 13.79 -7.50 -11.32
CA ILE A 178 15.15 -7.55 -10.75
C ILE A 178 15.42 -8.86 -9.99
N LEU A 179 14.38 -9.50 -9.45
CA LEU A 179 14.48 -10.83 -8.84
C LEU A 179 14.94 -11.91 -9.83
N ASP A 180 14.58 -11.78 -11.10
CA ASP A 180 14.92 -12.76 -12.14
C ASP A 180 16.21 -12.39 -12.85
N LEU A 181 16.46 -11.08 -13.04
CA LEU A 181 17.64 -10.58 -13.73
C LEU A 181 18.91 -10.70 -12.88
N ASP A 182 18.83 -10.33 -11.60
CA ASP A 182 19.96 -10.37 -10.66
C ASP A 182 19.48 -10.67 -9.22
N PRO A 183 19.18 -11.95 -8.92
CA PRO A 183 18.66 -12.39 -7.62
C PRO A 183 19.62 -12.14 -6.45
N ASP A 184 20.91 -11.96 -6.71
CA ASP A 184 21.97 -11.76 -5.73
C ASP A 184 22.41 -10.28 -5.60
N SER A 185 21.73 -9.37 -6.31
CA SER A 185 21.98 -7.93 -6.21
C SER A 185 21.80 -7.40 -4.78
N GLU A 186 22.50 -6.31 -4.48
CA GLU A 186 22.37 -5.63 -3.19
C GLU A 186 20.94 -5.10 -2.97
N VAL A 187 20.23 -4.75 -4.04
CA VAL A 187 18.80 -4.37 -3.99
C VAL A 187 17.97 -5.50 -3.38
N ILE A 188 18.12 -6.73 -3.86
CA ILE A 188 17.35 -7.88 -3.35
C ILE A 188 17.72 -8.20 -1.89
N LYS A 189 19.01 -8.09 -1.53
CA LYS A 189 19.45 -8.28 -0.14
C LYS A 189 18.84 -7.22 0.78
N SER A 190 18.85 -5.95 0.38
CA SER A 190 18.21 -4.85 1.11
C SER A 190 16.72 -5.10 1.30
N ILE A 191 15.98 -5.48 0.24
CA ILE A 191 14.54 -5.76 0.32
C ILE A 191 14.25 -6.92 1.28
N LYS A 192 15.06 -8.00 1.26
CA LYS A 192 14.92 -9.12 2.20
C LYS A 192 15.10 -8.67 3.66
N SER A 193 16.13 -7.85 3.94
CA SER A 193 16.37 -7.29 5.27
C SER A 193 15.23 -6.37 5.73
N ILE A 194 14.72 -5.51 4.85
CA ILE A 194 13.58 -4.62 5.13
C ILE A 194 12.33 -5.44 5.48
N LYS A 195 12.05 -6.49 4.71
CA LYS A 195 10.93 -7.41 4.96
C LYS A 195 11.03 -8.06 6.34
N GLU A 196 12.20 -8.58 6.70
CA GLU A 196 12.42 -9.22 8.01
C GLU A 196 12.20 -8.23 9.16
N ARG A 197 12.73 -7.01 9.02
CA ARG A 197 12.55 -5.96 10.03
C ARG A 197 11.10 -5.51 10.15
N LEU A 198 10.38 -5.37 9.03
CA LEU A 198 8.96 -5.04 9.03
C LEU A 198 8.14 -6.08 9.81
N ILE A 199 8.40 -7.38 9.60
CA ILE A 199 7.68 -8.45 10.30
C ILE A 199 7.92 -8.39 11.81
N VAL A 200 9.14 -8.06 12.24
CA VAL A 200 9.48 -7.93 13.66
C VAL A 200 8.85 -6.69 14.28
N GLU A 201 9.03 -5.51 13.68
CA GLU A 201 8.51 -4.24 14.23
C GLU A 201 6.98 -4.18 14.20
N ASN A 202 6.34 -4.73 13.16
CA ASN A 202 4.88 -4.70 13.05
C ASN A 202 4.17 -5.67 14.01
N ARG A 203 4.84 -6.75 14.44
CA ARG A 203 4.31 -7.67 15.46
C ARG A 203 4.53 -7.18 16.89
N GLY A 204 5.44 -6.23 17.09
CA GLY A 204 5.80 -5.68 18.40
C GLY A 204 4.90 -4.53 18.89
N ASN A 205 4.04 -3.99 18.02
CA ASN A 205 3.12 -2.88 18.28
C ASN A 205 1.65 -3.33 18.30
#